data_AF-K1SDK7-F1
#
_entry.id   AF-K1SDK7-F1
#
_cell.length_a   1.000
_cell.length_b   1.000
_cell.length_c   1.000
_cell.angle_alpha   90.00
_cell.angle_beta   90.00
_cell.angle_gamma   90.00
#
_symmetry.space_group_name_H-M   'P 1'
#
loop_
_entity.id
_entity.type
_entity.pdbx_description
1 polymer ?
#
loop_
_entity_poly.entity_id
_entity_poly.type
_entity_poly.pdbx_seq_one_letter_code
_entity_poly.pdbx_strand_id
1 'polypeptide(L)'
;GNEYIEYNGSMGPNILGHKNPNFVKKVVEYIENNGTAIGSNLLFSPMDVEVAKRLSELIPCVEELKFTVTGSEAVQAAFRIMRAYTGKNVIVRFQGNYAGWGDNVLGGRINSDVNAEIPFTDFSTHGGPEEDPYYTEGRSPLACKETIMIPWNNFVAVWRPPTRSASPQPVCSLHLPGNQRSIFIYFYCYDRFLLSG
;
A
#
# COMPACT_ATOMS: atom_id res chain seq x y z
N GLY A 1 -3.65 -14.23 34.91
CA GLY A 1 -3.87 -14.43 33.47
C GLY A 1 -2.86 -15.44 32.95
N ASN A 2 -3.04 -15.94 31.73
CA ASN A 2 -2.11 -16.88 31.09
C ASN A 2 -0.95 -16.11 30.44
N GLU A 3 0.22 -16.73 30.39
CA GLU A 3 1.42 -16.20 29.72
C GLU A 3 1.59 -16.87 28.35
N TYR A 4 2.00 -16.08 27.34
CA TYR A 4 2.17 -16.54 25.98
C TYR A 4 3.46 -15.99 25.38
N ILE A 5 4.13 -16.79 24.55
CA ILE A 5 5.20 -16.32 23.67
C ILE A 5 4.55 -15.73 22.43
N GLU A 6 4.78 -14.44 22.19
CA GLU A 6 4.23 -13.71 21.04
C GLU A 6 5.20 -13.79 19.85
N TYR A 7 4.71 -14.26 18.70
CA TYR A 7 5.47 -14.35 17.43
C TYR A 7 4.92 -13.45 16.31
N ASN A 8 3.82 -12.75 16.54
CA ASN A 8 3.12 -11.96 15.52
C ASN A 8 3.64 -10.52 15.44
N GLY A 9 4.26 -9.98 16.50
CA GLY A 9 4.84 -8.64 16.56
C GLY A 9 3.82 -7.52 16.33
N SER A 10 2.56 -7.68 16.73
CA SER A 10 1.45 -6.80 16.29
C SER A 10 1.33 -6.72 14.76
N MET A 11 1.56 -7.84 14.10
CA MET A 11 1.71 -7.98 12.64
C MET A 11 2.96 -7.28 12.08
N GLY A 12 3.92 -6.85 12.90
CA GLY A 12 5.23 -6.31 12.46
C GLY A 12 5.76 -5.05 13.16
N PRO A 13 4.94 -4.06 13.59
CA PRO A 13 5.42 -2.81 14.22
C PRO A 13 6.23 -3.02 15.50
N ASN A 14 6.01 -4.11 16.24
CA ASN A 14 6.75 -4.42 17.45
C ASN A 14 8.09 -5.13 17.17
N ILE A 15 8.87 -4.61 16.22
CA ILE A 15 10.16 -5.19 15.86
C ILE A 15 11.17 -5.21 17.03
N LEU A 16 11.01 -4.29 18.00
CA LEU A 16 11.83 -4.20 19.20
C LEU A 16 11.24 -4.98 20.41
N GLY A 17 10.16 -5.72 20.20
CA GLY A 17 9.41 -6.42 21.24
C GLY A 17 8.50 -5.51 22.08
N HIS A 18 7.73 -6.14 22.98
CA HIS A 18 6.82 -5.42 23.85
C HIS A 18 7.57 -4.60 24.91
N LYS A 19 7.16 -3.33 25.08
CA LYS A 19 7.68 -2.43 26.13
C LYS A 19 9.22 -2.32 26.13
N ASN A 20 9.83 -2.15 24.95
CA ASN A 20 11.25 -1.90 24.85
C ASN A 20 11.65 -0.70 25.77
N PRO A 21 12.54 -0.87 26.77
CA PRO A 21 12.77 0.15 27.79
C PRO A 21 13.25 1.49 27.24
N ASN A 22 14.09 1.48 26.21
CA ASN A 22 14.61 2.69 25.60
C ASN A 22 13.51 3.44 24.83
N PHE A 23 12.68 2.71 24.07
CA PHE A 23 11.55 3.30 23.36
C PHE A 23 10.54 3.94 24.33
N VAL A 24 10.13 3.20 25.37
CA VAL A 24 9.17 3.70 26.35
C VAL A 24 9.71 4.94 27.06
N LYS A 25 10.97 4.91 27.50
CA LYS A 25 11.60 6.06 28.15
C LYS A 25 11.53 7.31 27.25
N LYS A 26 11.85 7.17 25.96
CA LYS A 26 11.86 8.28 25.00
C LYS A 26 10.46 8.83 24.71
N VAL A 27 9.46 7.96 24.60
CA VAL A 27 8.06 8.37 24.40
C VAL A 27 7.55 9.12 25.62
N VAL A 28 7.80 8.63 26.84
CA VAL A 28 7.39 9.29 28.08
C VAL A 28 8.05 10.67 28.21
N GLU A 29 9.38 10.72 28.05
CA GLU A 29 10.16 11.97 28.06
C GLU A 29 9.61 12.98 27.04
N TYR A 30 9.22 12.53 25.85
CA TYR A 30 8.63 13.39 24.84
C TYR A 30 7.28 13.96 25.29
N ILE A 31 6.36 13.11 25.77
CA ILE A 31 5.00 13.51 26.18
C ILE A 31 5.04 14.47 27.37
N GLU A 32 5.97 14.27 28.32
CA GLU A 32 6.10 15.13 29.50
C GLU A 32 6.56 16.55 29.15
N ASN A 33 7.31 16.71 28.06
CA ASN A 33 7.98 17.97 27.71
C ASN A 33 7.43 18.64 26.44
N ASN A 34 6.57 17.96 25.65
CA ASN A 34 6.12 18.43 24.33
C ASN A 34 4.64 18.14 24.09
N GLY A 35 4.03 18.94 23.20
CA GLY A 35 2.71 18.61 22.66
C GLY A 35 2.78 17.43 21.68
N THR A 36 1.83 16.50 21.77
CA THR A 36 1.84 15.24 20.98
C THR A 36 1.16 15.34 19.61
N ALA A 37 0.26 16.30 19.43
CA ALA A 37 -0.43 16.58 18.17
C ALA A 37 -0.23 18.05 17.81
N ILE A 38 1.02 18.42 17.55
CA ILE A 38 1.40 19.77 17.17
C ILE A 38 1.63 19.81 15.66
N GLY A 39 0.95 20.75 15.00
CA GLY A 39 1.04 20.90 13.54
C GLY A 39 -0.17 20.35 12.79
N SER A 40 -0.10 20.46 11.48
CA SER A 40 -1.08 19.95 10.52
C SER A 40 -0.32 19.44 9.30
N ASN A 41 -1.02 18.91 8.29
CA ASN A 41 -0.40 18.54 7.00
C ASN A 41 0.44 19.65 6.33
N LEU A 42 0.37 20.90 6.83
CA LEU A 42 1.11 22.07 6.34
C LEU A 42 2.16 22.59 7.33
N LEU A 43 2.25 22.05 8.55
CA LEU A 43 3.16 22.50 9.60
C LEU A 43 3.89 21.30 10.18
N PHE A 44 5.20 21.24 9.93
CA PHE A 44 6.09 20.18 10.39
C PHE A 44 6.96 20.65 11.56
N SER A 45 7.17 19.78 12.54
CA SER A 45 8.13 19.99 13.62
C SER A 45 9.56 19.69 13.15
N PRO A 46 10.59 20.19 13.85
CA PRO A 46 11.98 19.81 13.57
C PRO A 46 12.22 18.30 13.61
N MET A 47 11.49 17.57 14.46
CA MET A 47 11.61 16.11 14.54
C MET A 47 11.06 15.40 13.30
N ASP A 48 9.98 15.92 12.70
CA ASP A 48 9.44 15.35 11.45
C ASP A 48 10.47 15.45 10.33
N VAL A 49 11.19 16.57 10.26
CA VAL A 49 12.27 16.79 9.30
C VAL A 49 13.46 15.86 9.56
N GLU A 50 13.82 15.65 10.83
CA GLU A 50 14.90 14.72 11.19
C GLU A 50 14.56 13.28 10.78
N VAL A 51 13.35 12.81 11.09
CA VAL A 51 12.87 11.49 10.67
C VAL A 51 12.84 11.40 9.15
N ALA A 52 12.34 12.42 8.47
CA ALA A 52 12.26 12.43 7.02
C ALA A 52 13.64 12.31 6.34
N LYS A 53 14.62 13.07 6.83
CA LYS A 53 16.01 13.00 6.35
C LYS A 53 16.58 11.60 6.55
N ARG A 54 16.41 11.02 7.74
CA ARG A 54 16.92 9.69 8.06
C ARG A 54 16.29 8.60 7.19
N LEU A 55 15.00 8.70 6.89
CA LEU A 55 14.33 7.77 5.98
C LEU A 55 14.88 7.87 4.55
N SER A 56 15.15 9.09 4.08
CA SER A 56 15.72 9.33 2.74
C SER A 56 17.15 8.79 2.62
N GLU A 57 17.95 8.86 3.69
CA GLU A 57 19.28 8.25 3.76
C GLU A 57 19.24 6.71 3.75
N LEU A 58 18.23 6.11 4.39
CA LEU A 58 18.07 4.66 4.46
C LEU A 58 17.47 4.06 3.18
N ILE A 59 16.75 4.86 2.38
CA ILE A 59 15.98 4.40 1.24
C ILE A 59 16.36 5.26 0.04
N PRO A 60 17.40 4.85 -0.72
CA PRO A 60 18.14 5.74 -1.62
C PRO A 60 17.36 6.33 -2.79
N CYS A 61 16.13 5.88 -3.04
CA CYS A 61 15.31 6.41 -4.12
C CYS A 61 14.19 7.33 -3.66
N VAL A 62 14.10 7.59 -2.35
CA VAL A 62 13.15 8.54 -1.78
C VAL A 62 13.80 9.91 -1.80
N GLU A 63 13.24 10.80 -2.60
CA GLU A 63 13.64 12.21 -2.64
C GLU A 63 12.71 13.06 -1.77
N GLU A 64 11.42 12.72 -1.79
CA GLU A 64 10.38 13.37 -1.00
C GLU A 64 9.49 12.32 -0.34
N LEU A 65 8.93 12.66 0.82
CA LEU A 65 8.01 11.79 1.55
C LEU A 65 6.85 12.55 2.15
N LYS A 66 5.76 11.82 2.36
CA LYS A 66 4.56 12.30 3.03
C LYS A 66 4.21 11.34 4.15
N PHE A 67 4.10 11.87 5.36
CA PHE A 67 3.57 11.12 6.50
C PHE A 67 2.06 10.93 6.38
N THR A 68 1.60 9.73 6.74
CA THR A 68 0.19 9.36 6.91
C THR A 68 0.03 8.66 8.25
N VAL A 69 -1.21 8.52 8.71
CA VAL A 69 -1.49 7.85 9.99
C VAL A 69 -1.53 6.33 9.80
N THR A 70 -1.93 5.88 8.61
CA THR A 70 -2.05 4.44 8.31
C THR A 70 -1.44 4.07 6.96
N GLY A 71 -1.18 2.77 6.79
CA GLY A 71 -0.79 2.20 5.50
C GLY A 71 -1.86 2.28 4.42
N SER A 72 -3.15 2.14 4.78
CA SER A 72 -4.25 2.29 3.82
C SER A 72 -4.30 3.71 3.24
N GLU A 73 -4.13 4.74 4.07
CA GLU A 73 -4.08 6.13 3.62
C GLU A 73 -2.90 6.37 2.67
N ALA A 74 -1.75 5.80 2.98
CA ALA A 74 -0.57 5.92 2.14
C ALA A 74 -0.76 5.30 0.75
N VAL A 75 -1.40 4.13 0.67
CA VAL A 75 -1.77 3.51 -0.64
C VAL A 75 -2.71 4.39 -1.44
N GLN A 76 -3.76 4.92 -0.80
CA GLN A 76 -4.73 5.78 -1.50
C GLN A 76 -4.10 7.11 -1.94
N ALA A 77 -3.23 7.69 -1.13
CA ALA A 77 -2.43 8.84 -1.52
C ALA A 77 -1.56 8.51 -2.74
N ALA A 78 -0.96 7.32 -2.77
CA ALA A 78 -0.12 6.88 -3.89
C ALA A 78 -0.89 6.76 -5.18
N PHE A 79 -2.06 6.14 -5.11
CA PHE A 79 -2.90 5.99 -6.28
C PHE A 79 -3.30 7.35 -6.83
N ARG A 80 -3.63 8.31 -5.94
CA ARG A 80 -3.97 9.67 -6.35
C ARG A 80 -2.80 10.39 -7.01
N ILE A 81 -1.60 10.34 -6.42
CA ILE A 81 -0.40 10.98 -6.97
C ILE A 81 -0.04 10.36 -8.33
N MET A 82 -0.01 9.03 -8.42
CA MET A 82 0.33 8.35 -9.66
C MET A 82 -0.68 8.64 -10.79
N ARG A 83 -1.98 8.68 -10.48
CA ARG A 83 -3.01 9.08 -11.45
C ARG A 83 -2.83 10.51 -11.93
N ALA A 84 -2.59 11.45 -11.01
CA ALA A 84 -2.37 12.85 -11.34
C ALA A 84 -1.11 13.06 -12.21
N TYR A 85 -0.03 12.36 -11.89
CA TYR A 85 1.23 12.44 -12.63
C TYR A 85 1.13 11.83 -14.03
N THR A 86 0.49 10.67 -14.16
CA THR A 86 0.48 9.92 -15.41
C THR A 86 -0.74 10.17 -16.31
N GLY A 87 -1.82 10.75 -15.78
CA GLY A 87 -3.12 10.87 -16.46
C GLY A 87 -3.86 9.53 -16.65
N LYS A 88 -3.31 8.43 -16.15
CA LYS A 88 -3.88 7.07 -16.28
C LYS A 88 -4.63 6.70 -15.01
N ASN A 89 -5.81 6.09 -15.15
CA ASN A 89 -6.72 5.84 -14.02
C ASN A 89 -6.63 4.44 -13.40
N VAL A 90 -6.04 3.48 -14.13
CA VAL A 90 -6.06 2.05 -13.76
C VAL A 90 -4.74 1.62 -13.12
N ILE A 91 -4.83 0.97 -11.95
CA ILE A 91 -3.68 0.46 -11.20
C ILE A 91 -3.55 -1.06 -11.34
N VAL A 92 -2.33 -1.57 -11.53
CA VAL A 92 -2.08 -3.02 -11.54
C VAL A 92 -1.70 -3.48 -10.13
N ARG A 93 -2.33 -4.57 -9.71
CA ARG A 93 -2.09 -5.24 -8.42
C ARG A 93 -1.83 -6.73 -8.63
N PHE A 94 -1.12 -7.34 -7.69
CA PHE A 94 -0.89 -8.78 -7.71
C PHE A 94 -1.90 -9.52 -6.83
N GLN A 95 -2.28 -10.72 -7.27
CA GLN A 95 -3.08 -11.65 -6.49
C GLN A 95 -2.39 -11.98 -5.16
N GLY A 96 -3.15 -11.99 -4.07
CA GLY A 96 -2.65 -12.30 -2.72
C GLY A 96 -2.01 -11.13 -1.97
N ASN A 97 -1.72 -10.00 -2.63
CA ASN A 97 -1.21 -8.82 -1.94
C ASN A 97 -2.31 -8.08 -1.18
N TYR A 98 -2.02 -7.70 0.07
CA TYR A 98 -2.86 -6.84 0.89
C TYR A 98 -2.30 -5.42 0.90
N ALA A 99 -3.06 -4.46 0.38
CA ALA A 99 -2.67 -3.05 0.29
C ALA A 99 -3.61 -2.14 1.10
N GLY A 100 -4.10 -2.65 2.23
CA GLY A 100 -5.10 -1.97 3.04
C GLY A 100 -6.53 -2.36 2.67
N TRP A 101 -7.48 -1.60 3.22
CA TRP A 101 -8.90 -1.95 3.21
C TRP A 101 -9.77 -1.02 2.35
N GLY A 102 -9.17 -0.17 1.51
CA GLY A 102 -9.94 0.66 0.58
C GLY A 102 -10.68 -0.17 -0.48
N ASP A 103 -11.83 0.31 -0.94
CA ASP A 103 -12.73 -0.40 -1.87
C ASP A 103 -12.05 -0.93 -3.14
N ASN A 104 -11.09 -0.17 -3.66
CA ASN A 104 -10.34 -0.50 -4.88
C ASN A 104 -9.17 -1.46 -4.63
N VAL A 105 -8.84 -1.79 -3.36
CA VAL A 105 -7.64 -2.57 -3.02
C VAL A 105 -7.86 -3.77 -2.11
N LEU A 106 -8.99 -3.86 -1.42
CA LEU A 106 -9.29 -4.99 -0.54
C LEU A 106 -9.81 -6.18 -1.36
N GLY A 107 -9.28 -7.39 -1.20
CA GLY A 107 -9.82 -8.59 -1.87
C GLY A 107 -9.79 -8.55 -3.41
N GLY A 108 -10.76 -9.21 -4.01
CA GLY A 108 -10.93 -9.38 -5.45
C GLY A 108 -10.15 -10.56 -6.05
N ARG A 109 -10.49 -10.86 -7.30
CA ARG A 109 -9.92 -11.98 -8.07
C ARG A 109 -9.38 -11.49 -9.41
N ILE A 110 -8.54 -12.34 -10.00
CA ILE A 110 -8.14 -12.16 -11.40
C ILE A 110 -9.39 -12.37 -12.25
N ASN A 111 -9.63 -11.44 -13.17
CA ASN A 111 -10.72 -11.56 -14.13
C ASN A 111 -10.41 -12.65 -15.15
N SER A 112 -11.29 -13.66 -15.20
CA SER A 112 -11.16 -14.82 -16.10
C SER A 112 -11.85 -14.61 -17.44
N ASP A 113 -12.55 -13.50 -17.66
CA ASP A 113 -13.20 -13.19 -18.93
C ASP A 113 -12.15 -12.84 -20.00
N VAL A 114 -11.93 -13.81 -20.90
CA VAL A 114 -11.01 -13.70 -22.03
C VAL A 114 -11.46 -12.70 -23.09
N ASN A 115 -12.71 -12.25 -23.05
CA ASN A 115 -13.30 -11.31 -24.00
C ASN A 115 -13.36 -9.87 -23.46
N ALA A 116 -13.02 -9.65 -22.18
CA ALA A 116 -13.04 -8.32 -21.58
C ALA A 116 -12.09 -7.37 -22.32
N GLU A 117 -12.59 -6.17 -22.66
CA GLU A 117 -11.77 -5.11 -23.27
C GLU A 117 -10.66 -4.64 -22.31
N ILE A 118 -11.06 -4.41 -21.06
CA ILE A 118 -10.16 -4.20 -19.93
C ILE A 118 -10.53 -5.23 -18.85
N PRO A 119 -9.61 -6.13 -18.45
CA PRO A 119 -9.86 -7.17 -17.47
C PRO A 119 -9.70 -6.59 -16.06
N PHE A 120 -10.60 -5.66 -15.74
CA PHE A 120 -10.72 -5.09 -14.40
C PHE A 120 -10.82 -6.18 -13.34
N THR A 121 -10.23 -5.94 -12.17
CA THR A 121 -10.27 -6.87 -11.03
C THR A 121 -11.70 -7.29 -10.78
N ASP A 122 -11.89 -8.60 -10.70
CA ASP A 122 -13.20 -9.16 -10.44
C ASP A 122 -13.52 -9.05 -8.95
N PHE A 123 -14.43 -8.13 -8.63
CA PHE A 123 -15.05 -8.01 -7.30
C PHE A 123 -16.47 -8.58 -7.29
N SER A 124 -16.92 -9.18 -8.40
CA SER A 124 -18.25 -9.75 -8.47
C SER A 124 -18.34 -10.95 -7.52
N THR A 125 -19.36 -10.90 -6.70
CA THR A 125 -19.53 -11.66 -5.48
C THR A 125 -20.03 -13.08 -5.78
N HIS A 126 -19.28 -13.85 -6.56
CA HIS A 126 -19.69 -15.21 -6.98
C HIS A 126 -18.99 -16.27 -6.13
N GLY A 127 -19.34 -16.39 -4.85
CA GLY A 127 -18.77 -17.39 -3.92
C GLY A 127 -18.77 -16.99 -2.44
N GLY A 128 -19.01 -15.72 -2.13
CA GLY A 128 -19.01 -15.21 -0.76
C GLY A 128 -17.62 -15.27 -0.09
N PRO A 129 -17.56 -15.18 1.25
CA PRO A 129 -16.30 -15.16 2.01
C PRO A 129 -15.40 -16.39 1.83
N GLU A 130 -15.95 -17.51 1.35
CA GLU A 130 -15.20 -18.75 1.11
C GLU A 130 -14.26 -18.63 -0.09
N GLU A 131 -14.62 -17.82 -1.09
CA GLU A 131 -13.82 -17.63 -2.30
C GLU A 131 -12.98 -16.34 -2.28
N ASP A 132 -13.45 -15.30 -1.58
CA ASP A 132 -12.66 -14.10 -1.28
C ASP A 132 -12.68 -13.87 0.25
N PRO A 133 -11.60 -14.16 0.98
CA PRO A 133 -11.56 -13.96 2.43
C PRO A 133 -11.69 -12.48 2.84
N TYR A 134 -11.61 -11.56 1.88
CA TYR A 134 -11.77 -10.12 2.08
C TYR A 134 -13.03 -9.56 1.40
N TYR A 135 -14.00 -10.44 1.15
CA TYR A 135 -15.33 -10.09 0.67
C TYR A 135 -16.00 -9.01 1.55
N THR A 136 -16.69 -8.06 0.91
CA THR A 136 -17.53 -7.09 1.61
C THR A 136 -18.71 -6.64 0.73
N GLU A 137 -19.90 -6.59 1.34
CA GLU A 137 -21.13 -6.10 0.73
C GLU A 137 -21.12 -4.58 0.50
N GLY A 138 -20.32 -3.84 1.31
CA GLY A 138 -20.34 -2.37 1.32
C GLY A 138 -19.50 -1.70 0.24
N ARG A 139 -18.96 -2.45 -0.72
CA ARG A 139 -18.01 -1.93 -1.71
C ARG A 139 -18.71 -1.07 -2.76
N SER A 140 -18.10 0.07 -3.09
CA SER A 140 -18.55 0.88 -4.22
C SER A 140 -18.55 0.06 -5.53
N PRO A 141 -19.64 0.09 -6.31
CA PRO A 141 -19.71 -0.64 -7.59
C PRO A 141 -18.74 -0.09 -8.64
N LEU A 142 -18.19 1.12 -8.43
CA LEU A 142 -17.21 1.72 -9.34
C LEU A 142 -15.77 1.27 -9.02
N ALA A 143 -15.52 0.68 -7.85
CA ALA A 143 -14.18 0.30 -7.42
C ALA A 143 -13.54 -0.76 -8.34
N CYS A 144 -14.34 -1.60 -9.00
CA CYS A 144 -13.85 -2.58 -9.98
C CYS A 144 -13.13 -1.91 -11.16
N LYS A 145 -13.55 -0.70 -11.55
CA LYS A 145 -12.99 0.02 -12.70
C LYS A 145 -11.65 0.70 -12.42
N GLU A 146 -11.10 0.52 -11.22
CA GLU A 146 -9.88 1.19 -10.79
C GLU A 146 -8.64 0.31 -10.86
N THR A 147 -8.80 -1.02 -10.89
CA THR A 147 -7.66 -1.93 -10.79
C THR A 147 -7.74 -3.09 -11.77
N ILE A 148 -6.57 -3.63 -12.13
CA ILE A 148 -6.40 -4.91 -12.81
C ILE A 148 -5.57 -5.81 -11.90
N MET A 149 -6.01 -7.05 -11.70
CA MET A 149 -5.29 -8.03 -10.91
C MET A 149 -4.56 -9.04 -11.80
N ILE A 150 -3.28 -9.26 -11.53
CA ILE A 150 -2.44 -10.26 -12.22
C ILE A 150 -1.86 -11.28 -11.24
N PRO A 151 -1.47 -12.48 -11.68
CA PRO A 151 -0.84 -13.46 -10.81
C PRO A 151 0.46 -12.95 -10.19
N TRP A 152 0.69 -13.25 -8.92
CA TRP A 152 1.96 -12.99 -8.26
C TRP A 152 3.10 -13.77 -8.93
N ASN A 153 4.29 -13.16 -9.02
CA ASN A 153 5.49 -13.76 -9.60
C ASN A 153 5.36 -14.21 -11.07
N ASN A 154 4.44 -13.61 -11.84
CA ASN A 154 4.30 -13.84 -13.27
C ASN A 154 4.76 -12.61 -14.06
N PHE A 155 6.07 -12.56 -14.37
CA PHE A 155 6.67 -11.43 -15.08
C PHE A 155 6.12 -11.23 -16.50
N VAL A 156 5.67 -12.30 -17.16
CA VAL A 156 5.07 -12.20 -18.50
C VAL A 156 3.79 -11.36 -18.46
N ALA A 157 2.97 -11.54 -17.43
CA ALA A 157 1.74 -10.76 -17.23
C ALA A 157 2.01 -9.27 -16.92
N VAL A 158 3.20 -8.93 -16.41
CA VAL A 158 3.61 -7.54 -16.13
C VAL A 158 3.97 -6.82 -17.44
N TRP A 159 4.73 -7.47 -18.32
CA TRP A 159 5.19 -6.88 -19.59
C TRP A 159 4.12 -6.89 -20.69
N ARG A 160 3.13 -7.76 -20.57
CA ARG A 160 1.98 -7.84 -21.48
C ARG A 160 0.70 -7.86 -20.66
N PRO A 161 0.34 -6.74 -20.02
CA PRO A 161 -0.92 -6.66 -19.32
C PRO A 161 -2.04 -6.95 -20.33
N PRO A 162 -3.01 -7.79 -19.97
CA PRO A 162 -4.08 -8.18 -20.88
C PRO A 162 -4.92 -6.96 -21.24
N THR A 163 -4.61 -6.31 -22.36
CA THR A 163 -5.34 -5.18 -22.92
C THR A 163 -5.47 -5.42 -24.42
N ARG A 164 -6.70 -5.40 -24.94
CA ARG A 164 -6.94 -5.50 -26.39
C ARG A 164 -7.07 -4.08 -26.94
N SER A 165 -6.02 -3.60 -27.62
CA SER A 165 -5.92 -2.28 -28.28
C SER A 165 -5.74 -1.07 -27.34
N ALA A 166 -5.56 0.13 -27.92
CA ALA A 166 -5.03 1.41 -27.40
C ALA A 166 -5.74 2.05 -26.17
N SER A 167 -6.17 1.22 -25.24
CA SER A 167 -6.69 1.52 -23.92
C SER A 167 -5.59 2.11 -23.02
N PRO A 168 -5.95 2.89 -21.98
CA PRO A 168 -4.97 3.51 -21.10
C PRO A 168 -4.08 2.43 -20.48
N GLN A 169 -2.81 2.43 -20.89
CA GLN A 169 -1.77 1.57 -20.34
C GLN A 169 -1.80 1.68 -18.81
N PRO A 170 -1.75 0.57 -18.05
CA PRO A 170 -1.79 0.66 -16.60
C PRO A 170 -0.65 1.51 -16.04
N VAL A 171 -0.90 2.09 -14.87
CA VAL A 171 -0.07 3.12 -14.25
C VAL A 171 1.26 2.57 -13.73
N CYS A 172 1.24 1.46 -12.99
CA CYS A 172 2.39 0.90 -12.30
C CYS A 172 1.91 -0.35 -11.54
N SER A 173 2.82 -1.25 -11.19
CA SER A 173 2.55 -2.38 -10.31
C SER A 173 2.86 -2.02 -8.85
N LEU A 174 1.88 -2.12 -7.95
CA LEU A 174 2.16 -2.05 -6.51
C LEU A 174 2.69 -3.41 -6.03
N HIS A 175 3.96 -3.45 -5.62
CA HIS A 175 4.63 -4.65 -5.13
C HIS A 175 5.05 -4.48 -3.67
N LEU A 176 4.68 -5.43 -2.81
CA LEU A 176 5.29 -5.62 -1.50
C LEU A 176 6.44 -6.64 -1.64
N PRO A 177 7.71 -6.22 -1.55
CA PRO A 177 8.82 -7.16 -1.61
C PRO A 177 8.86 -8.05 -0.37
N GLY A 178 8.80 -9.37 -0.58
CA GLY A 178 8.84 -10.38 0.48
C GLY A 178 7.49 -10.62 1.17
N ASN A 179 7.38 -11.77 1.83
CA ASN A 179 6.18 -12.24 2.54
C ASN A 179 5.91 -11.46 3.85
N GLN A 180 6.20 -10.15 3.88
CA GLN A 180 6.16 -9.34 5.09
C GLN A 180 4.82 -8.64 5.23
N ARG A 181 4.10 -9.03 6.30
CA ARG A 181 2.99 -8.26 6.85
C ARG A 181 3.62 -7.21 7.78
N SER A 182 3.22 -5.97 7.58
CA SER A 182 3.38 -4.71 8.35
C SER A 182 4.78 -4.17 8.72
N ILE A 183 5.12 -3.05 8.08
CA ILE A 183 5.26 -1.68 8.64
C ILE A 183 5.07 -0.80 7.40
N PHE A 184 4.03 0.03 7.35
CA PHE A 184 3.72 0.80 6.15
C PHE A 184 4.27 2.22 6.27
N ILE A 185 5.49 2.43 5.80
CA ILE A 185 5.93 3.72 5.29
C ILE A 185 6.01 3.53 3.78
N TYR A 186 5.13 4.18 3.02
CA TYR A 186 5.21 4.09 1.56
C TYR A 186 6.20 5.13 1.05
N PHE A 187 7.19 4.61 0.34
CA PHE A 187 8.27 5.36 -0.27
C PHE A 187 7.94 5.58 -1.74
N TYR A 188 7.93 6.84 -2.18
CA TYR A 188 7.87 7.14 -3.60
C TYR A 188 9.29 7.18 -4.12
N CYS A 189 9.56 6.22 -5.00
CA CYS A 189 10.80 6.05 -5.70
C CYS A 189 10.58 6.70 -7.08
N TYR A 190 10.90 7.99 -7.24
CA TYR A 190 10.45 8.77 -8.40
C TYR A 190 11.10 8.32 -9.74
N ASP A 191 12.21 7.58 -9.71
CA ASP A 191 13.12 7.64 -10.87
C ASP A 191 13.67 6.34 -11.48
N ARG A 192 13.19 5.14 -11.13
CA ARG A 192 13.77 3.89 -11.72
C ARG A 192 12.86 2.82 -12.29
N PHE A 193 11.54 2.87 -12.08
CA PHE A 193 10.66 1.83 -12.63
C PHE A 193 9.94 2.21 -13.93
N LEU A 194 10.13 3.43 -14.45
CA LEU A 194 9.38 3.96 -15.61
C LEU A 194 10.25 4.35 -16.82
N LEU A 195 11.57 4.11 -16.79
CA LEU A 195 12.49 4.51 -17.86
C LEU A 195 13.14 3.35 -18.63
N SER A 196 12.47 2.20 -18.74
CA SER A 196 12.90 1.17 -19.69
C SER A 196 11.74 0.63 -20.52
N GLY A 197 11.62 1.14 -21.75
CA GLY A 197 10.91 0.52 -22.88
C GLY A 197 9.52 1.07 -23.14
#